data_AF-A0A7X1CJ41-F1
#
_entry.id   AF-A0A7X1CJ41-F1
#
_cell.length_a   1.000
_cell.length_b   1.000
_cell.length_c   1.000
_cell.angle_alpha   90.00
_cell.angle_beta   90.00
_cell.angle_gamma   90.00
#
_symmetry.space_group_name_H-M   'P 1'
#
loop_
_entity.id
_entity.type
_entity.pdbx_description
1 polymer ?
#
loop_
_entity_poly.entity_id
_entity_poly.type
_entity_poly.pdbx_seq_one_letter_code
_entity_poly.pdbx_strand_id
1 'polypeptide(L)'
;MKRLILGLFAALVLVGCSNENSKAEPANEPKAKKTVVQEDGHDYQYDVVTSATISTFGTKPDAKLTPEQKEKQMFWSVQPPIGVVKGHYYKNEGLFDGGNKGILELVTDDDGKLIHVEFNEFASENYYEPKYANASKRLSDYAFFQATNTRTDDTLVTWVNGITFLESQMLQENRLDGNFETVKGSSNSARNGMMPLAAAMKDWVKKPFGFYYYGIAEPLENGITARLQVVTKDGKMTQVAYDEIFADRKTDITDTSLQNFYRQSKYYSLDYEHETGDHFVETVDKITNQALKSQDLLRIEKQDSQTYTNYMRLAEKLQTEMK
;
A
#
# COMPACT_ATOMS: atom_id res chain seq x y z
N MET A 1 35.42 -38.29 -65.90
CA MET A 1 34.73 -39.52 -66.37
C MET A 1 34.62 -40.51 -65.21
N LYS A 2 33.39 -41.01 -64.95
CA LYS A 2 32.99 -42.17 -64.09
C LYS A 2 33.34 -42.08 -62.58
N ARG A 3 32.34 -41.77 -61.74
CA ARG A 3 31.47 -42.68 -60.93
C ARG A 3 32.20 -43.38 -59.77
N LEU A 4 31.82 -43.09 -58.52
CA LEU A 4 31.23 -44.08 -57.60
C LEU A 4 30.63 -43.43 -56.35
N ILE A 5 29.52 -44.04 -55.91
CA ILE A 5 28.73 -43.81 -54.70
C ILE A 5 29.45 -44.44 -53.50
N LEU A 6 29.41 -43.80 -52.33
CA LEU A 6 29.34 -44.52 -51.05
C LEU A 6 28.68 -43.64 -49.99
N GLY A 7 27.53 -44.11 -49.47
CA GLY A 7 26.82 -43.49 -48.37
C GLY A 7 27.46 -43.81 -47.03
N LEU A 8 27.23 -42.95 -46.05
CA LEU A 8 27.43 -43.25 -44.65
C LEU A 8 26.13 -42.97 -43.89
N PHE A 9 25.42 -44.04 -43.57
CA PHE A 9 24.35 -44.09 -42.58
C PHE A 9 25.01 -44.05 -41.20
N ALA A 10 24.76 -43.01 -40.41
CA ALA A 10 25.02 -43.03 -38.98
C ALA A 10 23.71 -43.34 -38.26
N ALA A 11 23.57 -44.58 -37.81
CA ALA A 11 22.48 -45.02 -36.94
C ALA A 11 22.72 -44.44 -35.54
N LEU A 12 21.85 -43.54 -35.08
CA LEU A 12 21.79 -43.16 -33.67
C LEU A 12 20.91 -44.19 -32.94
N VAL A 13 21.53 -44.88 -32.00
CA VAL A 13 20.88 -45.86 -31.11
C VAL A 13 19.89 -45.13 -30.21
N LEU A 14 18.62 -45.54 -30.28
CA LEU A 14 17.62 -45.27 -29.27
C LEU A 14 18.01 -45.99 -27.98
N VAL A 15 18.33 -45.24 -26.93
CA VAL A 15 18.18 -45.69 -25.54
C VAL A 15 17.03 -44.90 -24.96
N GLY A 16 15.85 -45.52 -24.95
CA GLY A 16 14.75 -45.08 -24.11
C GLY A 16 14.91 -45.70 -22.73
N CYS A 17 14.89 -44.86 -21.70
CA CYS A 17 14.41 -45.22 -20.37
C CYS A 17 13.85 -43.97 -19.69
N SER A 18 12.53 -44.00 -19.52
CA SER A 18 11.74 -43.55 -18.36
C SER A 18 11.74 -42.08 -17.92
N ASN A 19 10.56 -41.47 -18.14
CA ASN A 19 9.97 -40.33 -17.45
C ASN A 19 10.29 -40.24 -15.95
N GLU A 20 10.79 -39.07 -15.54
CA GLU A 20 10.47 -38.46 -14.24
C GLU A 20 10.02 -37.01 -14.47
N ASN A 21 8.72 -36.79 -14.27
CA ASN A 21 8.03 -35.52 -13.98
C ASN A 21 8.75 -34.20 -14.29
N SER A 22 8.83 -33.83 -15.57
CA SER A 22 8.81 -32.41 -15.93
C SER A 22 7.37 -31.93 -15.88
N LYS A 23 6.93 -31.31 -14.77
CA LYS A 23 5.75 -30.44 -14.81
C LYS A 23 6.04 -29.37 -15.86
N ALA A 24 5.28 -29.37 -16.94
CA ALA A 24 5.33 -28.30 -17.93
C ALA A 24 5.06 -26.97 -17.21
N GLU A 25 6.00 -26.03 -17.30
CA GLU A 25 5.73 -24.63 -16.97
C GLU A 25 4.52 -24.19 -17.81
N PRO A 26 3.45 -23.63 -17.22
CA PRO A 26 2.35 -23.10 -18.00
C PRO A 26 2.89 -21.98 -18.89
N ALA A 27 2.68 -22.12 -20.20
CA ALA A 27 3.29 -21.32 -21.27
C ALA A 27 2.96 -19.80 -21.27
N ASN A 28 2.36 -19.27 -20.21
CA ASN A 28 1.86 -17.90 -20.11
C ASN A 28 2.22 -17.17 -18.79
N GLU A 29 3.04 -17.74 -17.89
CA GLU A 29 3.51 -16.96 -16.73
C GLU A 29 4.66 -16.02 -17.13
N PRO A 30 4.58 -14.70 -16.86
CA PRO A 30 5.69 -13.80 -17.10
C PRO A 30 6.92 -14.22 -16.29
N LYS A 31 8.10 -14.24 -16.94
CA LYS A 31 9.36 -14.49 -16.26
C LYS A 31 9.59 -13.42 -15.19
N ALA A 32 9.52 -13.82 -13.93
CA ALA A 32 9.81 -12.94 -12.82
C ALA A 32 11.32 -12.67 -12.73
N LYS A 33 11.68 -11.41 -12.48
CA LYS A 33 13.05 -11.00 -12.17
C LYS A 33 13.14 -10.72 -10.67
N LYS A 34 14.16 -11.28 -10.01
CA LYS A 34 14.45 -10.94 -8.62
C LYS A 34 15.03 -9.53 -8.53
N THR A 35 14.41 -8.71 -7.70
CA THR A 35 14.85 -7.35 -7.38
C THR A 35 14.92 -7.19 -5.87
N VAL A 36 15.99 -6.56 -5.39
CA VAL A 36 16.11 -6.14 -4.00
C VAL A 36 15.77 -4.66 -3.92
N VAL A 37 14.80 -4.32 -3.09
CA VAL A 37 14.39 -2.93 -2.82
C VAL A 37 14.64 -2.66 -1.35
N GLN A 38 15.34 -1.57 -1.05
CA GLN A 38 15.52 -1.12 0.31
C GLN A 38 14.56 0.05 0.57
N GLU A 39 13.57 -0.17 1.44
CA GLU A 39 12.55 0.82 1.80
C GLU A 39 12.26 0.67 3.30
N ASP A 40 12.14 1.79 4.01
CA ASP A 40 11.94 1.85 5.48
C ASP A 40 12.93 1.02 6.32
N GLY A 41 14.18 0.94 5.87
CA GLY A 41 15.23 0.17 6.56
C GLY A 41 15.04 -1.35 6.47
N HIS A 42 14.18 -1.83 5.56
CA HIS A 42 13.97 -3.23 5.26
C HIS A 42 14.41 -3.58 3.83
N ASP A 43 15.06 -4.73 3.68
CA ASP A 43 15.46 -5.26 2.38
C ASP A 43 14.36 -6.20 1.86
N TYR A 44 13.55 -5.71 0.95
CA TYR A 44 12.53 -6.50 0.27
C TYR A 44 13.13 -7.28 -0.88
N GLN A 45 12.84 -8.57 -0.94
CA GLN A 45 13.19 -9.42 -2.08
C GLN A 45 11.93 -9.73 -2.88
N TYR A 46 11.77 -9.06 -4.02
CA TYR A 46 10.58 -9.20 -4.87
C TYR A 46 10.86 -10.00 -6.13
N ASP A 47 9.92 -10.89 -6.46
CA ASP A 47 9.75 -11.42 -7.80
C ASP A 47 8.91 -10.42 -8.62
N VAL A 48 9.59 -9.69 -9.50
CA VAL A 48 9.01 -8.58 -10.26
C VAL A 48 8.58 -9.04 -11.65
N VAL A 49 7.39 -8.63 -12.07
CA VAL A 49 6.79 -8.97 -13.36
C VAL A 49 6.30 -7.73 -14.11
N THR A 50 6.38 -7.77 -15.43
CA THR A 50 5.95 -6.67 -16.32
C THR A 50 4.55 -6.88 -16.90
N SER A 51 3.95 -8.07 -16.77
CA SER A 51 2.56 -8.37 -17.13
C SER A 51 1.75 -8.91 -15.95
N ALA A 52 0.42 -9.00 -16.10
CA ALA A 52 -0.45 -9.56 -15.08
C ALA A 52 -0.04 -11.00 -14.73
N THR A 53 0.01 -11.33 -13.44
CA THR A 53 0.16 -12.72 -13.02
C THR A 53 -1.19 -13.42 -13.06
N ILE A 54 -1.25 -14.57 -13.74
CA ILE A 54 -2.42 -15.43 -13.69
C ILE A 54 -2.32 -16.22 -12.38
N SER A 55 -3.08 -15.84 -11.36
CA SER A 55 -3.32 -16.72 -10.23
C SER A 55 -4.54 -17.59 -10.54
N THR A 56 -4.44 -18.90 -10.34
CA THR A 56 -5.61 -19.77 -10.34
C THR A 56 -6.36 -19.55 -9.03
N PHE A 57 -7.30 -18.60 -9.04
CA PHE A 57 -8.26 -18.43 -7.95
C PHE A 57 -8.99 -19.76 -7.69
N GLY A 58 -8.88 -20.28 -6.47
CA GLY A 58 -9.58 -21.48 -6.01
C GLY A 58 -8.68 -22.61 -5.51
N THR A 59 -7.36 -22.54 -5.71
CA THR A 59 -6.42 -23.54 -5.16
C THR A 59 -5.96 -23.14 -3.76
N LYS A 60 -6.07 -24.04 -2.78
CA LYS A 60 -5.43 -23.90 -1.46
C LYS A 60 -4.19 -24.80 -1.46
N PRO A 61 -3.01 -24.30 -1.85
CA PRO A 61 -1.79 -25.10 -1.78
C PRO A 61 -1.48 -25.45 -0.33
N ASP A 62 -0.78 -26.56 -0.12
CA ASP A 62 -0.29 -26.95 1.21
C ASP A 62 0.65 -25.86 1.76
N ALA A 63 0.55 -25.61 3.06
CA ALA A 63 1.40 -24.64 3.74
C ALA A 63 2.87 -25.09 3.68
N LYS A 64 3.75 -24.17 3.30
CA LYS A 64 5.20 -24.37 3.25
C LYS A 64 5.90 -23.77 4.47
N LEU A 65 5.26 -22.79 5.12
CA LEU A 65 5.79 -22.10 6.29
C LEU A 65 4.83 -22.22 7.48
N THR A 66 5.36 -22.29 8.69
CA THR A 66 4.56 -22.11 9.91
C THR A 66 4.19 -20.63 10.09
N PRO A 67 3.14 -20.30 10.85
CA PRO A 67 2.80 -18.91 11.17
C PRO A 67 3.99 -18.11 11.72
N GLU A 68 4.77 -18.69 12.63
CA GLU A 68 5.93 -18.03 13.26
C GLU A 68 7.08 -17.81 12.27
N GLN A 69 7.30 -18.75 11.36
CA GLN A 69 8.30 -18.58 10.29
C GLN A 69 7.87 -17.48 9.32
N LYS A 70 6.59 -17.39 9.03
CA LYS A 70 6.03 -16.42 8.09
C LYS A 70 6.02 -15.01 8.66
N GLU A 71 5.63 -14.85 9.92
CA GLU A 71 5.69 -13.57 10.63
C GLU A 71 7.11 -13.00 10.67
N LYS A 72 8.14 -13.85 10.80
CA LYS A 72 9.56 -13.43 10.77
C LYS A 72 10.05 -13.01 9.39
N GLN A 73 9.46 -13.57 8.33
CA GLN A 73 9.91 -13.36 6.96
C GLN A 73 9.13 -12.25 6.24
N MET A 74 7.88 -12.01 6.62
CA MET A 74 7.02 -11.02 5.97
C MET A 74 7.10 -9.66 6.66
N PHE A 75 7.38 -8.64 5.85
CA PHE A 75 7.39 -7.25 6.28
C PHE A 75 6.60 -6.40 5.27
N TRP A 76 5.88 -5.42 5.79
CA TRP A 76 5.31 -4.31 5.03
C TRP A 76 5.18 -3.14 5.99
N SER A 77 5.27 -1.92 5.48
CA SER A 77 5.01 -0.72 6.24
C SER A 77 3.71 -0.08 5.81
N VAL A 78 3.01 0.52 6.76
CA VAL A 78 1.89 1.42 6.52
C VAL A 78 2.20 2.83 7.04
N GLN A 79 3.44 3.07 7.45
CA GLN A 79 3.86 4.35 8.02
C GLN A 79 3.78 5.46 6.97
N PRO A 80 3.31 6.66 7.34
CA PRO A 80 3.41 7.83 6.48
C PRO A 80 4.84 8.39 6.47
N PRO A 81 5.20 9.20 5.47
CA PRO A 81 6.48 9.91 5.49
C PRO A 81 6.56 10.85 6.70
N ILE A 82 7.63 10.70 7.51
CA ILE A 82 7.85 11.52 8.70
C ILE A 82 8.25 12.95 8.31
N GLY A 83 7.75 13.91 9.07
CA GLY A 83 7.97 15.33 8.84
C GLY A 83 6.87 15.96 8.00
N VAL A 84 7.14 17.16 7.47
CA VAL A 84 6.17 17.95 6.71
C VAL A 84 6.26 17.62 5.22
N VAL A 85 5.11 17.36 4.61
CA VAL A 85 4.91 17.28 3.16
C VAL A 85 3.91 18.36 2.76
N LYS A 86 4.26 19.23 1.81
CA LYS A 86 3.34 20.25 1.31
C LYS A 86 3.56 20.55 -0.16
N GLY A 87 2.48 20.88 -0.87
CA GLY A 87 2.54 21.11 -2.31
C GLY A 87 1.17 21.08 -2.99
N HIS A 88 1.16 21.11 -4.32
CA HIS A 88 -0.06 21.03 -5.12
C HIS A 88 -0.69 19.64 -5.00
N TYR A 89 -1.99 19.60 -4.73
CA TYR A 89 -2.70 18.36 -4.43
C TYR A 89 -3.59 17.91 -5.58
N TYR A 90 -3.56 16.60 -5.85
CA TYR A 90 -4.40 15.96 -6.85
C TYR A 90 -4.96 14.67 -6.28
N LYS A 91 -6.25 14.42 -6.53
CA LYS A 91 -6.94 13.20 -6.12
C LYS A 91 -7.68 12.61 -7.30
N ASN A 92 -7.57 11.30 -7.49
CA ASN A 92 -8.41 10.54 -8.41
C ASN A 92 -8.93 9.28 -7.70
N GLU A 93 -10.18 8.92 -7.94
CA GLU A 93 -10.80 7.74 -7.34
C GLU A 93 -11.74 7.05 -8.33
N GLY A 94 -11.88 5.73 -8.19
CA GLY A 94 -12.70 4.96 -9.11
C GLY A 94 -12.92 3.52 -8.66
N LEU A 95 -13.98 2.91 -9.20
CA LEU A 95 -14.27 1.49 -9.02
C LEU A 95 -13.49 0.66 -10.03
N PHE A 96 -13.03 -0.51 -9.61
CA PHE A 96 -12.43 -1.54 -10.46
C PHE A 96 -12.83 -2.93 -9.97
N ASP A 97 -12.28 -3.98 -10.59
CA ASP A 97 -12.48 -5.41 -10.32
C ASP A 97 -13.38 -5.77 -9.13
N GLY A 98 -14.56 -6.33 -9.40
CA GLY A 98 -15.46 -6.81 -8.33
C GLY A 98 -16.02 -5.71 -7.42
N GLY A 99 -15.90 -4.43 -7.81
CA GLY A 99 -16.41 -3.29 -7.07
C GLY A 99 -15.48 -2.75 -5.99
N ASN A 100 -14.19 -3.10 -6.01
CA ASN A 100 -13.20 -2.46 -5.13
C ASN A 100 -13.06 -0.99 -5.54
N LYS A 101 -12.82 -0.09 -4.57
CA LYS A 101 -12.66 1.34 -4.81
C LYS A 101 -11.22 1.77 -4.58
N GLY A 102 -10.55 2.26 -5.60
CA GLY A 102 -9.21 2.82 -5.52
C GLY A 102 -9.26 4.33 -5.30
N ILE A 103 -8.38 4.85 -4.46
CA ILE A 103 -8.16 6.28 -4.24
C ILE A 103 -6.66 6.53 -4.38
N LEU A 104 -6.27 7.39 -5.32
CA LEU A 104 -4.91 7.83 -5.55
C LEU A 104 -4.79 9.31 -5.23
N GLU A 105 -3.87 9.64 -4.34
CA GLU A 105 -3.56 11.00 -3.92
C GLU A 105 -2.10 11.32 -4.28
N LEU A 106 -1.89 12.48 -4.89
CA LEU A 106 -0.58 12.95 -5.34
C LEU A 106 -0.31 14.34 -4.78
N VAL A 107 0.94 14.59 -4.42
CA VAL A 107 1.44 15.93 -4.12
C VAL A 107 2.64 16.22 -5.01
N THR A 108 2.64 17.39 -5.65
CA THR A 108 3.81 17.91 -6.37
C THR A 108 4.37 19.15 -5.69
N ASP A 109 5.66 19.40 -5.87
CA ASP A 109 6.23 20.72 -5.62
C ASP A 109 5.79 21.75 -6.68
N ASP A 110 6.31 22.97 -6.56
CA ASP A 110 5.98 24.11 -7.44
C ASP A 110 6.49 23.90 -8.88
N ASP A 111 7.51 23.04 -9.08
CA ASP A 111 8.05 22.68 -10.39
C ASP A 111 7.29 21.49 -11.04
N GLY A 112 6.29 20.95 -10.35
CA GLY A 112 5.47 19.82 -10.82
C GLY A 112 6.15 18.45 -10.62
N LYS A 113 7.21 18.36 -9.80
CA LYS A 113 7.83 17.08 -9.43
C LYS A 113 7.00 16.39 -8.35
N LEU A 114 6.76 15.09 -8.51
CA LEU A 114 6.11 14.26 -7.51
C LEU A 114 6.95 14.20 -6.22
N ILE A 115 6.34 14.57 -5.10
CA ILE A 115 6.94 14.51 -3.76
C ILE A 115 6.18 13.58 -2.81
N HIS A 116 4.94 13.24 -3.15
CA HIS A 116 4.17 12.24 -2.45
C HIS A 116 3.18 11.55 -3.40
N VAL A 117 3.07 10.23 -3.26
CA VAL A 117 2.12 9.37 -3.97
C VAL A 117 1.58 8.41 -2.94
N GLU A 118 0.26 8.37 -2.76
CA GLU A 118 -0.38 7.45 -1.83
C GLU A 118 -1.64 6.86 -2.49
N PHE A 119 -1.69 5.54 -2.56
CA PHE A 119 -2.83 4.78 -3.01
C PHE A 119 -3.42 4.00 -1.84
N ASN A 120 -4.74 4.05 -1.75
CA ASN A 120 -5.52 3.17 -0.90
C ASN A 120 -6.61 2.47 -1.72
N GLU A 121 -6.92 1.24 -1.31
CA GLU A 121 -8.02 0.47 -1.87
C GLU A 121 -9.00 0.11 -0.76
N PHE A 122 -10.26 0.43 -0.97
CA PHE A 122 -11.35 -0.09 -0.17
C PHE A 122 -11.90 -1.34 -0.84
N ALA A 123 -12.01 -2.42 -0.05
CA ALA A 123 -12.67 -3.64 -0.47
C ALA A 123 -14.14 -3.35 -0.84
N SER A 124 -14.69 -4.13 -1.78
CA SER A 124 -16.06 -3.94 -2.24
C SER A 124 -17.09 -4.09 -1.12
N GLU A 125 -18.27 -3.50 -1.29
CA GLU A 125 -19.38 -3.62 -0.34
C GLU A 125 -19.79 -5.08 -0.11
N ASN A 126 -19.72 -5.91 -1.14
CA ASN A 126 -20.04 -7.33 -1.10
C ASN A 126 -18.78 -8.20 -1.13
N TYR A 127 -17.72 -7.77 -0.44
CA TYR A 127 -16.46 -8.52 -0.40
C TYR A 127 -16.68 -9.94 0.15
N TYR A 128 -15.97 -10.92 -0.40
CA TYR A 128 -16.24 -12.33 -0.10
C TYR A 128 -15.95 -12.72 1.35
N GLU A 129 -15.09 -11.97 2.02
CA GLU A 129 -14.84 -12.08 3.46
C GLU A 129 -15.55 -10.90 4.14
N PRO A 130 -16.73 -11.12 4.76
CA PRO A 130 -17.59 -10.03 5.23
C PRO A 130 -16.91 -9.09 6.22
N LYS A 131 -15.93 -9.55 7.01
CA LYS A 131 -15.13 -8.70 7.89
C LYS A 131 -14.54 -7.50 7.14
N TYR A 132 -14.11 -7.72 5.89
CA TYR A 132 -13.41 -6.70 5.10
C TYR A 132 -14.33 -5.94 4.14
N ALA A 133 -15.65 -6.09 4.20
CA ALA A 133 -16.55 -5.30 3.36
C ALA A 133 -16.37 -3.80 3.61
N ASN A 134 -16.13 -3.01 2.55
CA ASN A 134 -15.81 -1.57 2.64
C ASN A 134 -14.60 -1.23 3.53
N ALA A 135 -13.73 -2.19 3.88
CA ALA A 135 -12.56 -1.94 4.69
C ALA A 135 -11.39 -1.39 3.85
N SER A 136 -10.60 -0.51 4.45
CA SER A 136 -9.32 -0.06 3.89
C SER A 136 -8.34 -1.23 3.86
N LYS A 137 -7.83 -1.62 2.69
CA LYS A 137 -6.86 -2.73 2.57
C LYS A 137 -5.47 -2.34 3.07
N ARG A 138 -5.10 -1.06 2.94
CA ARG A 138 -3.80 -0.54 3.41
C ARG A 138 -3.75 -0.42 4.93
N LEU A 139 -4.79 0.15 5.52
CA LEU A 139 -4.74 0.69 6.89
C LEU A 139 -5.46 -0.18 7.93
N SER A 140 -6.10 -1.28 7.52
CA SER A 140 -6.67 -2.31 8.43
C SER A 140 -5.77 -3.54 8.55
N ASP A 141 -6.23 -4.54 9.29
CA ASP A 141 -5.58 -5.85 9.41
C ASP A 141 -5.68 -6.73 8.14
N TYR A 142 -6.24 -6.23 7.03
CA TYR A 142 -6.39 -6.97 5.77
C TYR A 142 -5.07 -7.58 5.26
N ALA A 143 -3.95 -6.86 5.40
CA ALA A 143 -2.63 -7.38 5.02
C ALA A 143 -2.22 -8.61 5.85
N PHE A 144 -2.59 -8.67 7.13
CA PHE A 144 -2.40 -9.88 7.94
C PHE A 144 -3.28 -11.03 7.45
N PHE A 145 -4.54 -10.76 7.11
CA PHE A 145 -5.40 -11.77 6.50
C PHE A 145 -4.79 -12.35 5.24
N GLN A 146 -4.21 -11.52 4.35
CA GLN A 146 -3.47 -12.02 3.19
C GLN A 146 -2.21 -12.79 3.57
N ALA A 147 -1.49 -12.34 4.59
CA ALA A 147 -0.32 -13.04 5.11
C ALA A 147 -0.69 -14.42 5.69
N THR A 148 -1.91 -14.69 6.12
CA THR A 148 -2.32 -16.04 6.55
C THR A 148 -2.53 -17.03 5.40
N ASN A 149 -2.64 -16.55 4.16
CA ASN A 149 -2.93 -17.41 3.01
C ASN A 149 -1.68 -18.19 2.55
N THR A 150 -1.78 -19.51 2.36
CA THR A 150 -0.63 -20.34 1.93
C THR A 150 -0.03 -19.94 0.58
N ARG A 151 -0.76 -19.22 -0.26
CA ARG A 151 -0.22 -18.66 -1.52
C ARG A 151 0.88 -17.62 -1.31
N THR A 152 0.88 -16.91 -0.17
CA THR A 152 1.94 -15.93 0.14
C THR A 152 3.18 -16.58 0.73
N ASP A 153 3.21 -17.91 0.94
CA ASP A 153 4.42 -18.62 1.37
C ASP A 153 5.52 -18.58 0.29
N ASP A 154 5.13 -18.47 -0.98
CA ASP A 154 6.07 -18.41 -2.10
C ASP A 154 6.57 -17.00 -2.38
N THR A 155 5.70 -16.00 -2.23
CA THR A 155 6.02 -14.61 -2.60
C THR A 155 6.45 -13.75 -1.43
N LEU A 156 6.03 -14.09 -0.21
CA LEU A 156 6.21 -13.27 1.00
C LEU A 156 5.73 -11.82 0.84
N VAL A 157 4.72 -11.64 -0.01
CA VAL A 157 4.20 -10.34 -0.45
C VAL A 157 2.72 -10.24 -0.11
N THR A 158 2.35 -9.08 0.43
CA THR A 158 0.95 -8.66 0.60
C THR A 158 0.55 -7.63 -0.45
N TRP A 159 -0.72 -7.24 -0.43
CA TRP A 159 -1.25 -6.14 -1.20
C TRP A 159 -0.42 -4.86 -0.99
N VAL A 160 -0.11 -4.53 0.27
CA VAL A 160 0.60 -3.29 0.65
C VAL A 160 1.94 -3.19 -0.05
N ASN A 161 2.73 -4.28 -0.02
CA ASN A 161 4.03 -4.33 -0.71
C ASN A 161 3.92 -4.04 -2.21
N GLY A 162 2.87 -4.55 -2.88
CA GLY A 162 2.70 -4.33 -4.31
C GLY A 162 2.38 -2.89 -4.65
N ILE A 163 1.66 -2.18 -3.77
CA ILE A 163 1.30 -0.78 -3.95
C ILE A 163 2.45 0.15 -3.58
N THR A 164 3.10 -0.03 -2.44
CA THR A 164 4.24 0.82 -2.03
C THR A 164 5.39 0.72 -3.03
N PHE A 165 5.64 -0.48 -3.57
CA PHE A 165 6.61 -0.67 -4.66
C PHE A 165 6.28 0.17 -5.91
N LEU A 166 4.99 0.34 -6.23
CA LEU A 166 4.56 1.15 -7.36
C LEU A 166 4.58 2.66 -7.05
N GLU A 167 4.20 3.06 -5.83
CA GLU A 167 4.33 4.44 -5.33
C GLU A 167 5.79 4.91 -5.43
N SER A 168 6.72 4.08 -4.95
CA SER A 168 8.15 4.33 -5.00
C SER A 168 8.68 4.44 -6.44
N GLN A 169 8.25 3.59 -7.37
CA GLN A 169 8.60 3.74 -8.79
C GLN A 169 8.09 5.07 -9.38
N MET A 170 6.84 5.46 -9.10
CA MET A 170 6.27 6.72 -9.60
C MET A 170 7.04 7.95 -9.08
N LEU A 171 7.40 7.94 -7.80
CA LEU A 171 8.21 8.99 -7.17
C LEU A 171 9.62 9.07 -7.77
N GLN A 172 10.31 7.93 -7.87
CA GLN A 172 11.70 7.88 -8.35
C GLN A 172 11.83 8.23 -9.82
N GLU A 173 10.90 7.76 -10.65
CA GLU A 173 10.89 8.02 -12.09
C GLU A 173 10.18 9.33 -12.47
N ASN A 174 9.52 9.97 -11.51
CA ASN A 174 8.73 11.19 -11.68
C ASN A 174 7.73 11.10 -12.86
N ARG A 175 6.98 9.99 -12.94
CA ARG A 175 5.97 9.75 -13.98
C ARG A 175 4.76 8.98 -13.42
N LEU A 176 3.62 9.12 -14.10
CA LEU A 176 2.34 8.52 -13.68
C LEU A 176 1.78 7.51 -14.69
N ASP A 177 2.35 7.43 -15.89
CA ASP A 177 1.91 6.52 -16.95
C ASP A 177 3.09 5.76 -17.57
N GLY A 178 2.75 4.79 -18.41
CA GLY A 178 3.72 3.91 -19.06
C GLY A 178 3.84 2.55 -18.39
N ASN A 179 4.90 1.83 -18.72
CA ASN A 179 5.13 0.48 -18.22
C ASN A 179 5.79 0.54 -16.86
N PHE A 180 5.06 0.17 -15.82
CA PHE A 180 5.61 -0.04 -14.48
C PHE A 180 5.75 -1.54 -14.20
N GLU A 181 6.73 -1.84 -13.36
CA GLU A 181 6.92 -3.16 -12.80
C GLU A 181 5.92 -3.40 -11.66
N THR A 182 5.48 -4.65 -11.48
CA THR A 182 4.62 -5.05 -10.34
C THR A 182 5.19 -6.26 -9.63
N VAL A 183 4.90 -6.39 -8.34
CA VAL A 183 5.29 -7.56 -7.55
C VAL A 183 4.35 -8.74 -7.81
N LYS A 184 4.91 -9.94 -8.04
CA LYS A 184 4.15 -11.19 -8.19
C LYS A 184 3.29 -11.44 -6.95
N GLY A 185 2.02 -11.76 -7.15
CA GLY A 185 1.06 -11.99 -6.06
C GLY A 185 0.23 -10.78 -5.63
N SER A 186 0.59 -9.56 -6.07
CA SER A 186 -0.15 -8.31 -5.78
C SER A 186 -0.47 -7.50 -7.05
N SER A 187 -0.44 -8.12 -8.23
CA SER A 187 -0.47 -7.37 -9.50
C SER A 187 -1.82 -6.78 -9.89
N ASN A 188 -2.95 -7.34 -9.43
CA ASN A 188 -4.26 -6.95 -9.96
C ASN A 188 -4.68 -5.55 -9.52
N SER A 189 -4.61 -5.25 -8.22
CA SER A 189 -4.91 -3.92 -7.69
C SER A 189 -3.99 -2.84 -8.25
N ALA A 190 -2.70 -3.16 -8.42
CA ALA A 190 -1.75 -2.26 -9.07
C ALA A 190 -2.16 -1.98 -10.54
N ARG A 191 -2.43 -3.02 -11.33
CA ARG A 191 -2.67 -2.90 -12.78
C ARG A 191 -4.05 -2.38 -13.15
N ASN A 192 -5.08 -2.77 -12.40
CA ASN A 192 -6.47 -2.46 -12.73
C ASN A 192 -7.02 -1.30 -11.87
N GLY A 193 -6.41 -1.03 -10.71
CA GLY A 193 -6.78 0.07 -9.83
C GLY A 193 -5.83 1.26 -9.95
N MET A 194 -4.61 1.13 -9.41
CA MET A 194 -3.68 2.26 -9.25
C MET A 194 -3.15 2.82 -10.58
N MET A 195 -2.63 1.98 -11.48
CA MET A 195 -2.03 2.43 -12.75
C MET A 195 -3.01 3.18 -13.66
N PRO A 196 -4.27 2.73 -13.85
CA PRO A 196 -5.25 3.48 -14.65
C PRO A 196 -5.61 4.82 -14.02
N LEU A 197 -5.76 4.88 -12.70
CA LEU A 197 -6.01 6.13 -11.98
C LEU A 197 -4.85 7.10 -12.14
N ALA A 198 -3.60 6.63 -12.00
CA ALA A 198 -2.39 7.43 -12.19
C ALA A 198 -2.27 7.94 -13.64
N ALA A 199 -2.48 7.07 -14.62
CA ALA A 199 -2.36 7.43 -16.03
C ALA A 199 -3.37 8.52 -16.44
N ALA A 200 -4.58 8.52 -15.85
CA ALA A 200 -5.57 9.57 -16.07
C ALA A 200 -5.12 10.95 -15.51
N MET A 201 -4.20 10.96 -14.55
CA MET A 201 -3.69 12.17 -13.87
C MET A 201 -2.41 12.74 -14.51
N LYS A 202 -1.81 12.06 -15.50
CA LYS A 202 -0.49 12.44 -16.06
C LYS A 202 -0.39 13.88 -16.59
N ASP A 203 -1.51 14.41 -17.08
CA ASP A 203 -1.58 15.78 -17.59
C ASP A 203 -2.08 16.76 -16.54
N TRP A 204 -2.70 16.27 -15.45
CA TRP A 204 -3.19 17.11 -14.35
C TRP A 204 -2.02 17.71 -13.58
N VAL A 205 -1.01 16.89 -13.28
CA VAL A 205 0.18 17.31 -12.50
C VAL A 205 1.07 18.32 -13.22
N LYS A 206 0.82 18.61 -14.50
CA LYS A 206 1.53 19.63 -15.28
C LYS A 206 1.04 21.05 -14.99
N LYS A 207 -0.09 21.21 -14.30
CA LYS A 207 -0.68 22.52 -13.97
C LYS A 207 -1.27 22.48 -12.57
N PRO A 208 -0.93 23.45 -11.70
CA PRO A 208 -1.57 23.58 -10.39
C PRO A 208 -3.10 23.58 -10.49
N PHE A 209 -3.76 22.69 -9.75
CA PHE A 209 -5.22 22.49 -9.81
C PHE A 209 -5.99 23.23 -8.70
N GLY A 210 -5.37 24.24 -8.07
CA GLY A 210 -5.98 25.10 -7.06
C GLY A 210 -6.18 24.46 -5.67
N PHE A 211 -5.93 23.15 -5.54
CA PHE A 211 -5.81 22.49 -4.25
C PHE A 211 -4.37 22.45 -3.77
N TYR A 212 -4.17 22.64 -2.47
CA TYR A 212 -2.86 22.59 -1.83
C TYR A 212 -2.91 21.70 -0.59
N TYR A 213 -1.93 20.81 -0.46
CA TYR A 213 -1.82 19.86 0.63
C TYR A 213 -0.83 20.35 1.67
N TYR A 214 -1.15 20.13 2.94
CA TYR A 214 -0.27 20.25 4.09
C TYR A 214 -0.42 18.97 4.91
N GLY A 215 0.64 18.20 5.05
CA GLY A 215 0.68 17.00 5.88
C GLY A 215 1.86 17.05 6.83
N ILE A 216 1.66 16.53 8.04
CA ILE A 216 2.74 16.28 8.99
C ILE A 216 2.53 14.91 9.64
N ALA A 217 3.60 14.13 9.74
CA ALA A 217 3.63 12.94 10.58
C ALA A 217 4.79 12.99 11.57
N GLU A 218 4.53 12.60 12.82
CA GLU A 218 5.54 12.52 13.87
C GLU A 218 5.42 11.24 14.69
N PRO A 219 6.55 10.60 15.05
CA PRO A 219 6.54 9.55 16.04
C PRO A 219 6.12 10.13 17.41
N LEU A 220 5.30 9.36 18.10
CA LEU A 220 4.84 9.58 19.46
C LEU A 220 5.40 8.49 20.37
N GLU A 221 4.96 8.51 21.63
CA GLU A 221 5.22 7.42 22.56
C GLU A 221 4.46 6.15 22.15
N ASN A 222 4.83 5.03 22.77
CA ASN A 222 4.14 3.74 22.62
C ASN A 222 4.08 3.17 21.18
N GLY A 223 5.07 3.48 20.34
CA GLY A 223 5.10 2.95 18.98
C GLY A 223 3.93 3.45 18.12
N ILE A 224 3.50 4.69 18.33
CA ILE A 224 2.47 5.35 17.53
C ILE A 224 3.12 6.42 16.65
N THR A 225 2.67 6.54 15.42
CA THR A 225 2.93 7.69 14.55
C THR A 225 1.63 8.46 14.37
N ALA A 226 1.58 9.72 14.80
CA ALA A 226 0.45 10.59 14.49
C ALA A 226 0.62 11.20 13.11
N ARG A 227 -0.49 11.34 12.38
CA ARG A 227 -0.55 11.94 11.05
C ARG A 227 -1.68 12.94 10.99
N LEU A 228 -1.39 14.17 10.59
CA LEU A 228 -2.38 15.21 10.31
C LEU A 228 -2.25 15.65 8.85
N GLN A 229 -3.36 15.66 8.13
CA GLN A 229 -3.44 16.01 6.72
C GLN A 229 -4.52 17.07 6.52
N VAL A 230 -4.19 18.11 5.75
CA VAL A 230 -5.07 19.23 5.44
C VAL A 230 -4.98 19.52 3.95
N VAL A 231 -6.13 19.57 3.28
CA VAL A 231 -6.22 20.07 1.91
C VAL A 231 -6.95 21.40 1.94
N THR A 232 -6.38 22.39 1.26
CA THR A 232 -7.01 23.70 1.06
C THR A 232 -7.34 23.94 -0.39
N LYS A 233 -8.34 24.78 -0.63
CA LYS A 233 -8.67 25.36 -1.93
C LYS A 233 -8.99 26.83 -1.72
N ASP A 234 -8.36 27.70 -2.51
CA ASP A 234 -8.55 29.16 -2.41
C ASP A 234 -8.38 29.69 -0.97
N GLY A 235 -7.39 29.15 -0.25
CA GLY A 235 -7.09 29.50 1.15
C GLY A 235 -8.05 28.93 2.19
N LYS A 236 -9.03 28.10 1.81
CA LYS A 236 -9.99 27.46 2.73
C LYS A 236 -9.71 25.98 2.87
N MET A 237 -9.73 25.45 4.09
CA MET A 237 -9.67 24.01 4.34
C MET A 237 -10.90 23.31 3.78
N THR A 238 -10.68 22.34 2.90
CA THR A 238 -11.71 21.47 2.30
C THR A 238 -11.67 20.06 2.86
N GLN A 239 -10.52 19.64 3.41
CA GLN A 239 -10.34 18.34 4.06
C GLN A 239 -9.39 18.51 5.25
N VAL A 240 -9.72 17.85 6.36
CA VAL A 240 -8.82 17.65 7.50
C VAL A 240 -8.98 16.18 7.91
N ALA A 241 -7.87 15.46 8.03
CA ALA A 241 -7.84 14.08 8.49
C ALA A 241 -6.72 13.92 9.53
N TYR A 242 -7.05 13.31 10.65
CA TYR A 242 -6.09 12.99 11.71
C TYR A 242 -6.17 11.50 12.02
N ASP A 243 -5.02 10.86 12.17
CA ASP A 243 -4.90 9.45 12.46
C ASP A 243 -3.69 9.16 13.37
N GLU A 244 -3.71 8.00 14.01
CA GLU A 244 -2.64 7.45 14.81
C GLU A 244 -2.38 6.02 14.34
N ILE A 245 -1.16 5.76 13.87
CA ILE A 245 -0.79 4.53 13.19
C ILE A 245 0.18 3.75 14.07
N PHE A 246 -0.12 2.48 14.33
CA PHE A 246 0.74 1.61 15.12
C PHE A 246 2.02 1.25 14.35
N ALA A 247 3.11 1.07 15.08
CA ALA A 247 4.43 0.75 14.55
C ALA A 247 4.44 -0.55 13.74
N ASP A 248 5.47 -0.69 12.90
CA ASP A 248 5.61 -1.85 12.02
C ASP A 248 6.05 -3.13 12.75
N ARG A 249 6.47 -3.02 14.01
CA ARG A 249 6.91 -4.13 14.85
C ARG A 249 6.18 -4.09 16.18
N LYS A 250 5.69 -5.25 16.63
CA LYS A 250 5.09 -5.43 17.95
C LYS A 250 5.99 -4.95 19.08
N THR A 251 7.29 -5.21 18.97
CA THR A 251 8.29 -4.85 19.99
C THR A 251 8.46 -3.35 20.19
N ASP A 252 8.03 -2.54 19.23
CA ASP A 252 8.17 -1.08 19.28
C ASP A 252 6.95 -0.44 19.96
N ILE A 253 5.89 -1.23 20.22
CA ILE A 253 4.69 -0.84 20.97
C ILE A 253 4.89 -1.29 22.43
N THR A 254 5.03 -0.31 23.32
CA THR A 254 5.36 -0.54 24.74
C THR A 254 4.19 -1.13 25.53
N ASP A 255 2.96 -0.78 25.18
CA ASP A 255 1.75 -1.35 25.75
C ASP A 255 1.46 -2.69 25.07
N THR A 256 1.70 -3.77 25.82
CA THR A 256 1.51 -5.13 25.34
C THR A 256 0.09 -5.44 24.93
N SER A 257 -0.91 -4.74 25.48
CA SER A 257 -2.32 -4.93 25.09
C SER A 257 -2.62 -4.43 23.69
N LEU A 258 -1.81 -3.51 23.16
CA LEU A 258 -1.99 -2.91 21.85
C LEU A 258 -1.10 -3.54 20.75
N GLN A 259 -0.23 -4.47 21.11
CA GLN A 259 0.72 -5.09 20.17
C GLN A 259 0.03 -5.83 19.01
N ASN A 260 -1.21 -6.29 19.19
CA ASN A 260 -1.97 -6.93 18.13
C ASN A 260 -2.34 -5.98 16.98
N PHE A 261 -2.35 -4.66 17.23
CA PHE A 261 -2.70 -3.64 16.25
C PHE A 261 -1.51 -3.11 15.45
N TYR A 262 -0.30 -3.65 15.62
CA TYR A 262 0.87 -3.28 14.82
C TYR A 262 0.56 -3.29 13.31
N ARG A 263 1.13 -2.34 12.55
CA ARG A 263 0.84 -2.09 11.12
C ARG A 263 -0.63 -1.80 10.81
N GLN A 264 -1.36 -1.19 11.72
CA GLN A 264 -2.73 -0.72 11.49
C GLN A 264 -2.86 0.75 11.86
N SER A 265 -3.80 1.42 11.22
CA SER A 265 -4.33 2.71 11.64
C SER A 265 -5.34 2.51 12.76
N LYS A 266 -5.37 3.38 13.77
CA LYS A 266 -6.48 3.39 14.73
C LYS A 266 -7.81 3.75 14.07
N TYR A 267 -7.81 4.67 13.10
CA TYR A 267 -9.02 5.07 12.37
C TYR A 267 -9.61 3.94 11.51
N TYR A 268 -8.76 3.15 10.86
CA TYR A 268 -9.19 2.11 9.92
C TYR A 268 -9.09 0.68 10.45
N SER A 269 -8.59 0.47 11.66
CA SER A 269 -8.60 -0.84 12.30
C SER A 269 -10.04 -1.25 12.58
N LEU A 270 -10.38 -2.49 12.18
CA LEU A 270 -11.73 -3.01 12.29
C LEU A 270 -12.08 -3.48 13.71
N ASP A 271 -11.05 -3.79 14.51
CA ASP A 271 -11.22 -4.39 15.83
C ASP A 271 -10.78 -3.45 16.98
N TYR A 272 -9.99 -2.39 16.69
CA TYR A 272 -9.39 -1.52 17.71
C TYR A 272 -10.40 -0.94 18.70
N GLU A 273 -11.44 -0.23 18.22
CA GLU A 273 -12.42 0.40 19.13
C GLU A 273 -13.20 -0.64 19.93
N HIS A 274 -13.52 -1.78 19.31
CA HIS A 274 -14.26 -2.86 19.97
C HIS A 274 -13.43 -3.54 21.06
N GLU A 275 -12.15 -3.81 20.81
CA GLU A 275 -11.27 -4.50 21.76
C GLU A 275 -10.76 -3.60 22.88
N THR A 276 -10.57 -2.30 22.61
CA THR A 276 -10.01 -1.35 23.58
C THR A 276 -11.06 -0.51 24.30
N GLY A 277 -12.24 -0.33 23.69
CA GLY A 277 -13.22 0.66 24.13
C GLY A 277 -12.80 2.11 23.89
N ASP A 278 -11.69 2.34 23.18
CA ASP A 278 -11.25 3.68 22.76
C ASP A 278 -12.05 4.12 21.53
N HIS A 279 -12.96 5.08 21.71
CA HIS A 279 -13.79 5.66 20.65
C HIS A 279 -13.01 6.66 19.78
N PHE A 280 -11.90 6.20 19.22
CA PHE A 280 -10.95 7.01 18.47
C PHE A 280 -11.58 7.68 17.24
N VAL A 281 -12.33 6.93 16.42
CA VAL A 281 -12.94 7.43 15.18
C VAL A 281 -13.92 8.56 15.50
N GLU A 282 -14.82 8.34 16.46
CA GLU A 282 -15.77 9.38 16.89
C GLU A 282 -15.05 10.64 17.40
N THR A 283 -13.97 10.45 18.15
CA THR A 283 -13.17 11.55 18.72
C THR A 283 -12.51 12.37 17.63
N VAL A 284 -11.82 11.73 16.69
CA VAL A 284 -11.09 12.44 15.63
C VAL A 284 -12.06 13.03 14.60
N ASP A 285 -13.18 12.38 14.29
CA ASP A 285 -14.23 12.95 13.44
C ASP A 285 -14.79 14.24 14.05
N LYS A 286 -14.99 14.30 15.38
CA LYS A 286 -15.40 15.54 16.05
C LYS A 286 -14.34 16.64 15.91
N ILE A 287 -13.06 16.31 16.11
CA ILE A 287 -11.95 17.25 16.01
C ILE A 287 -11.83 17.80 14.57
N THR A 288 -11.77 16.93 13.56
CA THR A 288 -11.63 17.32 12.15
C THR A 288 -12.82 18.16 11.68
N ASN A 289 -14.04 17.81 12.10
CA ASN A 289 -15.23 18.60 11.81
C ASN A 289 -15.21 19.99 12.47
N GLN A 290 -14.68 20.11 13.68
CA GLN A 290 -14.50 21.42 14.33
C GLN A 290 -13.49 22.27 13.57
N ALA A 291 -12.33 21.71 13.20
CA ALA A 291 -11.32 22.40 12.39
C ALA A 291 -11.89 22.89 11.04
N LEU A 292 -12.63 22.03 10.34
CA LEU A 292 -13.27 22.38 9.07
C LEU A 292 -14.32 23.49 9.25
N LYS A 293 -15.12 23.46 10.32
CA LYS A 293 -16.13 24.50 10.59
C LYS A 293 -15.51 25.83 11.00
N SER A 294 -14.47 25.80 11.82
CA SER A 294 -13.78 27.00 12.31
C SER A 294 -12.84 27.61 11.28
N GLN A 295 -12.37 26.79 10.32
CA GLN A 295 -11.24 27.11 9.44
C GLN A 295 -9.95 27.41 10.23
N ASP A 296 -9.78 26.75 11.39
CA ASP A 296 -8.64 26.89 12.29
C ASP A 296 -8.37 25.55 12.98
N LEU A 297 -7.17 24.99 12.76
CA LEU A 297 -6.77 23.69 13.32
C LEU A 297 -6.70 23.71 14.85
N LEU A 298 -6.56 24.88 15.47
CA LEU A 298 -6.40 25.06 16.91
C LEU A 298 -7.70 25.39 17.64
N ARG A 299 -8.77 25.73 16.89
CA ARG A 299 -10.08 26.05 17.46
C ARG A 299 -10.90 24.79 17.70
N ILE A 300 -10.39 23.96 18.60
CA ILE A 300 -10.99 22.68 19.00
C ILE A 300 -11.40 22.77 20.47
N GLU A 301 -12.58 22.26 20.79
CA GLU A 301 -13.03 22.10 22.17
C GLU A 301 -12.05 21.20 22.93
N LYS A 302 -11.58 21.70 24.08
CA LYS A 302 -10.62 21.00 24.91
C LYS A 302 -11.21 19.68 25.40
N GLN A 303 -10.48 18.60 25.20
CA GLN A 303 -10.83 17.27 25.68
C GLN A 303 -9.72 16.73 26.58
N ASP A 304 -10.10 15.95 27.58
CA ASP A 304 -9.15 15.25 28.45
C ASP A 304 -8.82 13.88 27.84
N SER A 305 -8.09 13.89 26.72
CA SER A 305 -7.68 12.68 26.02
C SER A 305 -6.28 12.80 25.43
N GLN A 306 -5.59 11.65 25.33
CA GLN A 306 -4.28 11.59 24.69
C GLN A 306 -4.38 11.93 23.20
N THR A 307 -5.43 11.46 22.52
CA THR A 307 -5.75 11.77 21.12
C THR A 307 -5.84 13.27 20.87
N TYR A 308 -6.56 14.02 21.73
CA TYR A 308 -6.63 15.48 21.62
C TYR A 308 -5.26 16.13 21.79
N THR A 309 -4.48 15.68 22.79
CA THR A 309 -3.14 16.22 23.05
C THR A 309 -2.20 15.98 21.87
N ASN A 310 -2.23 14.78 21.29
CA ASN A 310 -1.45 14.41 20.13
C ASN A 310 -1.85 15.21 18.88
N TYR A 311 -3.16 15.35 18.63
CA TYR A 311 -3.67 16.19 17.55
C TYR A 311 -3.18 17.64 17.70
N MET A 312 -3.33 18.24 18.88
CA MET A 312 -2.95 19.64 19.10
C MET A 312 -1.46 19.88 18.86
N ARG A 313 -0.60 18.93 19.25
CA ARG A 313 0.84 18.97 18.99
C ARG A 313 1.16 19.08 17.49
N LEU A 314 0.47 18.32 16.64
CA LEU A 314 0.65 18.39 15.18
C LEU A 314 -0.01 19.64 14.60
N ALA A 315 -1.21 19.98 15.08
CA ALA A 315 -1.98 21.12 14.64
C ALA A 315 -1.23 22.44 14.84
N GLU A 316 -0.54 22.64 15.97
CA GLU A 316 0.27 23.83 16.25
C GLU A 316 1.38 24.03 15.21
N LYS A 317 2.04 22.94 14.83
CA LYS A 317 3.11 22.94 13.82
C LYS A 317 2.52 23.19 12.43
N LEU A 318 1.50 22.43 12.05
CA LEU A 318 0.92 22.51 10.71
C LEU A 318 0.21 23.85 10.45
N GLN A 319 -0.46 24.42 11.47
CA GLN A 319 -1.09 25.74 11.38
C GLN A 319 -0.07 26.85 11.10
N THR A 320 1.19 26.66 11.50
CA THR A 320 2.29 27.59 11.19
C THR A 320 2.73 27.46 9.73
N GLU A 321 2.76 26.25 9.18
CA GLU A 321 3.08 25.99 7.77
C GLU A 321 2.01 26.50 6.79
N MET A 322 0.77 26.69 7.27
CA MET A 322 -0.38 27.16 6.48
C MET A 322 -0.52 28.69 6.41
N LYS A 323 0.35 29.46 7.08
CA LYS A 323 0.35 30.93 7.10
C LYS A 323 1.29 31.49 6.04
#